data_AF-A0A7W0G3E3-F1
#
_entry.id   AF-A0A7W0G3E3-F1
#
_cell.length_a   1.000
_cell.length_b   1.000
_cell.length_c   1.000
_cell.angle_alpha   90.00
_cell.angle_beta   90.00
_cell.angle_gamma   90.00
#
_symmetry.space_group_name_H-M   'P 1'
#
loop_
_entity.id
_entity.type
_entity.pdbx_description
1 polymer ?
#
loop_
_entity_poly.entity_id
_entity_poly.type
_entity_poly.pdbx_seq_one_letter_code
_entity_poly.pdbx_strand_id
1 'polypeptide(L)'
;MNVNLHIERLILDGLDLEQGHEPLLRAALETELTRLITDGDAATRLMPARAVPRVSAPGIETAGGGDPAQLGRQIARSVYDSFGNQR
;
A
#
# COMPACT_ATOMS: atom_id res chain seq x y z
N MET A 1 -9.16 -17.29 3.51
CA MET A 1 -8.20 -16.64 4.42
C MET A 1 -8.86 -15.38 4.96
N ASN A 2 -8.73 -15.07 6.25
CA ASN A 2 -9.27 -13.82 6.81
C ASN A 2 -8.10 -12.86 7.01
N VAL A 3 -8.07 -11.76 6.27
CA VAL A 3 -7.03 -10.73 6.35
C VAL A 3 -7.64 -9.52 7.06
N ASN A 4 -7.09 -9.18 8.22
CA ASN A 4 -7.42 -7.94 8.91
C ASN A 4 -6.29 -6.95 8.69
N LEU A 5 -6.52 -5.97 7.81
CA LEU A 5 -5.57 -4.88 7.57
C LEU A 5 -5.90 -3.73 8.51
N HIS A 6 -4.95 -3.38 9.39
CA HIS A 6 -5.06 -2.21 10.25
C HIS A 6 -3.92 -1.24 9.93
N ILE A 7 -4.29 -0.02 9.51
CA ILE A 7 -3.35 1.07 9.27
C ILE A 7 -3.52 2.07 10.40
N GLU A 8 -2.58 2.06 11.35
CA GLU A 8 -2.57 3.00 12.48
C GLU A 8 -2.44 4.46 12.00
N ARG A 9 -1.57 4.68 11.02
CA ARG A 9 -1.29 6.01 10.49
C ARG A 9 -0.85 5.96 9.03
N LEU A 10 -1.49 6.79 8.21
CA LEU A 10 -1.05 7.11 6.84
C LEU A 10 -0.56 8.56 6.85
N ILE A 11 0.71 8.78 6.51
CA ILE A 11 1.30 10.11 6.37
C ILE A 11 1.58 10.34 4.89
N LEU A 12 0.98 11.38 4.33
CA LEU A 12 1.17 11.80 2.94
C LEU A 12 1.90 13.14 2.97
N ASP A 13 3.18 13.15 2.63
CA ASP A 13 4.03 14.34 2.60
C ASP A 13 4.38 14.69 1.14
N GLY A 14 4.34 15.97 0.79
CA GLY A 14 4.69 16.46 -0.55
C GLY A 14 3.72 16.09 -1.67
N LEU A 15 2.54 15.56 -1.35
CA LEU A 15 1.48 15.28 -2.33
C LEU A 15 0.49 16.43 -2.40
N ASP A 16 0.29 16.99 -3.60
CA ASP A 16 -0.74 17.98 -3.87
C ASP A 16 -2.09 17.28 -4.03
N LEU A 17 -2.75 17.01 -2.91
CA LEU A 17 -4.07 16.39 -2.85
C LEU A 17 -5.13 17.43 -2.48
N GLU A 18 -6.16 17.55 -3.32
CA GLU A 18 -7.33 18.35 -2.98
C GLU A 18 -8.03 17.82 -1.73
N GLN A 19 -8.69 18.73 -1.00
CA GLN A 19 -9.46 18.37 0.19
C GLN A 19 -10.59 17.39 -0.19
N GLY A 20 -10.60 16.21 0.43
CA GLY A 20 -11.56 15.14 0.16
C GLY A 20 -11.01 13.98 -0.69
N HIS A 21 -9.82 14.10 -1.27
CA HIS A 21 -9.17 12.99 -1.97
C HIS A 21 -8.46 12.00 -1.04
N GLU A 22 -8.10 12.41 0.18
CA GLU A 22 -7.43 11.54 1.16
C GLU A 22 -8.26 10.30 1.54
N PRO A 23 -9.56 10.40 1.87
CA PRO A 23 -10.40 9.22 2.10
C PRO A 23 -10.48 8.27 0.92
N LEU A 24 -10.53 8.80 -0.31
CA LEU A 24 -10.57 7.99 -1.54
C LEU A 24 -9.27 7.23 -1.75
N LEU A 25 -8.14 7.90 -1.56
CA LEU A 25 -6.82 7.29 -1.64
C LEU A 25 -6.67 6.19 -0.59
N ARG A 26 -7.06 6.47 0.66
CA ARG A 26 -6.99 5.50 1.76
C ARG A 26 -7.85 4.27 1.47
N ALA A 27 -9.10 4.46 1.05
CA ALA A 27 -10.01 3.36 0.73
C ALA A 27 -9.48 2.51 -0.42
N ALA A 28 -8.93 3.13 -1.47
CA ALA A 28 -8.32 2.42 -2.59
C ALA A 28 -7.06 1.65 -2.17
N LEU A 29 -6.23 2.24 -1.32
CA LEU A 29 -5.04 1.61 -0.76
C LEU A 29 -5.41 0.38 0.07
N GLU A 30 -6.34 0.50 1.02
CA GLU A 30 -6.78 -0.59 1.88
C GLU A 30 -7.41 -1.74 1.08
N THR A 31 -8.26 -1.41 0.10
CA THR A 31 -8.91 -2.39 -0.77
C THR A 31 -7.88 -3.15 -1.60
N GLU A 32 -6.94 -2.46 -2.25
CA GLU A 32 -5.95 -3.11 -3.11
C GLU A 32 -4.93 -3.90 -2.28
N LEU A 33 -4.46 -3.41 -1.14
CA LEU A 33 -3.56 -4.18 -0.25
C LEU A 33 -4.23 -5.46 0.25
N THR A 34 -5.48 -5.36 0.71
CA THR A 34 -6.24 -6.53 1.18
C THR A 34 -6.39 -7.55 0.05
N ARG A 35 -6.72 -7.08 -1.16
CA ARG A 35 -6.81 -7.93 -2.36
C ARG A 35 -5.48 -8.60 -2.67
N LEU A 36 -4.37 -7.87 -2.73
CA LEU A 36 -3.04 -8.43 -3.04
C LEU A 36 -2.56 -9.42 -1.98
N ILE A 37 -2.85 -9.18 -0.69
CA ILE A 37 -2.51 -10.11 0.40
C ILE A 37 -3.37 -11.38 0.34
N THR A 38 -4.63 -11.25 -0.07
CA THR A 38 -5.57 -12.37 -0.16
C THR A 38 -5.33 -13.23 -1.40
N ASP A 39 -5.12 -12.59 -2.55
CA ASP A 39 -4.96 -13.24 -3.86
C ASP A 39 -3.52 -13.71 -4.09
N GLY A 40 -2.55 -13.01 -3.50
CA GLY A 40 -1.14 -13.29 -3.68
C GLY A 40 -0.62 -14.34 -2.69
N ASP A 41 0.54 -14.91 -3.01
CA ASP A 41 1.28 -15.80 -2.11
C ASP A 41 1.99 -15.02 -0.99
N ALA A 42 1.33 -13.96 -0.51
CA ALA A 42 1.77 -13.07 0.54
C ALA A 42 2.07 -13.85 1.81
N ALA A 43 1.29 -14.90 2.10
CA ALA A 43 1.57 -15.83 3.17
C ALA A 43 2.98 -16.40 3.03
N THR A 44 3.39 -16.97 1.90
CA THR A 44 4.74 -17.52 1.69
C THR A 44 5.84 -16.45 1.69
N ARG A 45 5.54 -15.21 1.27
CA ARG A 45 6.50 -14.08 1.31
C ARG A 45 6.66 -13.45 2.70
N LEU A 46 5.60 -13.45 3.49
CA LEU A 46 5.54 -12.93 4.88
C LEU A 46 5.77 -14.04 5.92
N MET A 47 6.00 -15.29 5.49
CA MET A 47 6.11 -16.49 6.33
C MET A 47 7.29 -16.56 7.30
N PRO A 48 8.42 -15.83 7.18
CA PRO A 48 9.20 -15.61 8.37
C PRO A 48 8.43 -14.56 9.18
N ALA A 49 7.59 -15.03 10.11
CA ALA A 49 6.85 -14.25 11.10
C ALA A 49 7.79 -13.38 11.96
N ARG A 50 8.40 -12.38 11.36
CA ARG A 50 9.24 -11.36 11.98
C ARG A 50 8.51 -10.04 11.82
N ALA A 51 8.40 -9.34 12.93
CA ALA A 51 8.10 -7.91 12.88
C ALA A 51 9.15 -7.26 11.98
N VAL A 52 8.71 -6.73 10.84
CA VAL A 52 9.58 -5.99 9.94
C VAL A 52 9.55 -4.53 10.41
N PRO A 53 10.64 -4.01 11.00
CA PRO A 53 10.63 -2.68 11.60
C PRO A 53 10.52 -1.57 10.55
N ARG A 54 10.95 -1.85 9.31
CA ARG A 54 10.85 -0.93 8.18
C ARG A 54 10.88 -1.72 6.87
N VAL A 55 10.06 -1.28 5.92
CA VAL A 55 10.12 -1.74 4.54
C VAL A 55 10.38 -0.52 3.64
N SER A 56 11.33 -0.67 2.71
CA SER A 56 11.56 0.33 1.68
C SER A 56 10.83 -0.12 0.41
N ALA A 57 9.89 0.71 -0.05
CA ALA A 57 9.12 0.45 -1.26
C ALA A 57 9.68 1.28 -2.44
N PRO A 58 9.60 0.78 -3.68
CA PRO A 58 10.03 1.55 -4.85
C PRO A 58 9.20 2.84 -5.00
N GLY A 59 9.83 3.86 -5.60
CA GLY A 59 9.16 5.11 -5.92
C GLY A 59 7.96 4.88 -6.83
N ILE A 60 6.94 5.71 -6.67
CA ILE A 60 5.75 5.73 -7.53
C ILE A 60 5.77 6.97 -8.41
N GLU A 61 5.35 6.83 -9.66
CA GLU A 61 5.21 7.97 -10.57
C GLU A 61 3.82 8.57 -10.43
N THR A 62 3.74 9.75 -9.81
CA THR A 62 2.51 10.53 -9.76
C THR A 62 2.43 11.39 -11.01
N ALA A 63 1.69 10.93 -12.03
CA ALA A 63 1.30 11.82 -13.12
C ALA A 63 0.42 12.92 -12.52
N GLY A 64 0.88 14.18 -12.57
CA GLY A 64 0.25 15.31 -11.88
C GLY A 64 -1.25 15.41 -12.15
N GLY A 65 -2.05 15.52 -11.09
CA GLY A 65 -3.51 15.58 -11.14
C GLY A 65 -4.24 14.24 -11.29
N GLY A 66 -3.54 13.11 -11.12
CA GLY A 66 -4.11 11.76 -11.28
C GLY A 66 -5.15 11.35 -10.22
N ASP A 67 -6.07 10.47 -10.64
CA ASP A 67 -7.12 9.87 -9.81
C ASP A 67 -6.57 9.36 -8.45
N PRO A 68 -7.08 9.87 -7.30
CA PRO A 68 -6.60 9.46 -5.98
C PRO A 68 -6.76 7.96 -5.72
N ALA A 69 -7.74 7.31 -6.36
CA ALA A 69 -7.88 5.86 -6.26
C ALA A 69 -6.77 5.13 -7.02
N GLN A 70 -6.33 5.64 -8.17
CA GLN A 70 -5.18 5.09 -8.90
C GLN A 70 -3.90 5.25 -8.09
N LEU A 71 -3.70 6.40 -7.46
CA LEU A 71 -2.56 6.64 -6.58
C LEU A 71 -2.57 5.64 -5.40
N GLY A 72 -3.71 5.47 -4.73
CA GLY A 72 -3.86 4.47 -3.66
C GLY A 72 -3.50 3.05 -4.11
N ARG A 73 -3.95 2.63 -5.29
CA ARG A 73 -3.60 1.32 -5.88
C ARG A 73 -2.10 1.18 -6.17
N GLN A 74 -1.45 2.23 -6.68
CA GLN A 74 -0.01 2.23 -6.96
C GLN A 74 0.81 2.11 -5.67
N ILE A 75 0.45 2.86 -4.63
CA ILE A 75 1.09 2.76 -3.31
C ILE A 75 0.93 1.34 -2.76
N ALA A 76 -0.29 0.78 -2.80
CA ALA A 76 -0.56 -0.57 -2.30
C ALA A 76 0.31 -1.64 -2.99
N ARG A 77 0.48 -1.56 -4.31
CA ARG A 77 1.34 -2.48 -5.07
C ARG A 77 2.81 -2.32 -4.72
N SER A 78 3.30 -1.08 -4.63
CA SER A 78 4.69 -0.81 -4.26
C SER A 78 5.01 -1.36 -2.86
N VAL A 79 4.11 -1.17 -1.89
CA VAL A 79 4.22 -1.76 -0.54
C VAL A 79 4.16 -3.28 -0.60
N TYR A 80 3.23 -3.86 -1.36
CA TYR A 80 3.10 -5.31 -1.48
C TYR A 80 4.36 -5.97 -2.08
N ASP A 81 4.93 -5.39 -3.14
CA ASP A 81 6.15 -5.90 -3.78
C ASP A 81 7.35 -5.86 -2.82
N SER A 82 7.39 -4.85 -1.95
CA SER A 82 8.46 -4.69 -0.98
C SER A 82 8.46 -5.76 0.12
N PHE A 83 7.34 -6.45 0.35
CA PHE A 83 7.29 -7.62 1.24
C PHE A 83 8.10 -8.82 0.72
N GLY A 84 8.32 -8.92 -0.60
CA GLY A 84 9.11 -9.99 -1.22
C GLY A 84 10.58 -9.65 -1.48
N ASN A 85 10.98 -8.39 -1.31
CA ASN A 85 12.27 -7.88 -1.79
C ASN A 85 13.22 -7.42 -0.66
N GLN A 86 13.14 -8.06 0.51
CA GLN A 86 14.07 -7.80 1.62
C GLN A 86 15.47 -8.37 1.30
N ARG A 87 16.33 -7.56 0.68
CA ARG A 87 17.77 -7.81 0.57
C ARG A 87 18.55 -6.70 1.26
#